data_AF-A0A704Y5Z3-F1
#
_entry.id   AF-A0A704Y5Z3-F1
#
_cell.length_a   1.000
_cell.length_b   1.000
_cell.length_c   1.000
_cell.angle_alpha   90.00
_cell.angle_beta   90.00
_cell.angle_gamma   90.00
#
_symmetry.space_group_name_H-M   'P 1'
#
loop_
_entity.id
_entity.type
_entity.pdbx_description
1 polymer ?
#
loop_
_entity_poly.entity_id
_entity_poly.type
_entity_poly.pdbx_seq_one_letter_code
_entity_poly.pdbx_strand_id
1 'polypeptide(L)'
;MKLILPFPPSVNTYWRHPNKGAFAGKSLISTAGRKFQSAACAAIVEQLRRLPKPTSAPASVEIVLFPPDNRIRDLDNYNKALFDALTHAGVWEDDSQV
;
A
#
# COMPACT_ATOMS: atom_id res chain seq x y z
N MET A 1 -10.20 12.76 -3.96
CA MET A 1 -10.55 12.03 -2.72
C MET A 1 -9.42 12.26 -1.72
N LYS A 2 -9.70 12.35 -0.40
CA LYS A 2 -8.66 12.46 0.64
C LYS A 2 -8.77 11.27 1.59
N LEU A 3 -7.66 10.58 1.80
CA LEU A 3 -7.55 9.41 2.68
C LEU A 3 -6.40 9.61 3.66
N ILE A 4 -6.62 9.27 4.93
CA ILE A 4 -5.59 9.20 5.96
C ILE A 4 -5.29 7.73 6.21
N LEU A 5 -4.09 7.28 5.88
CA LEU A 5 -3.68 5.88 5.99
C LEU A 5 -2.64 5.72 7.10
N PRO A 6 -2.50 4.51 7.69
CA PRO A 6 -1.36 4.22 8.56
C PRO A 6 -0.03 4.46 7.82
N PHE A 7 1.05 4.68 8.57
CA PHE A 7 2.36 4.84 7.94
C PHE A 7 2.80 3.52 7.27
N PRO A 8 3.15 3.54 5.98
CA PRO A 8 3.50 2.32 5.25
C PRO A 8 4.83 1.70 5.71
N PRO A 9 4.98 0.37 5.63
CA PRO A 9 6.28 -0.27 5.72
C PRO A 9 7.13 0.13 4.49
N SER A 10 8.46 0.11 4.63
CA SER A 10 9.37 0.25 3.49
C SER A 10 9.19 -0.89 2.48
N VAL A 11 9.57 -0.68 1.22
CA VAL A 11 9.49 -1.70 0.16
C VAL A 11 10.17 -3.01 0.55
N ASN A 12 11.33 -2.91 1.21
CA ASN A 12 12.12 -4.05 1.70
C ASN A 12 11.43 -4.79 2.86
N THR A 13 10.62 -4.08 3.65
CA THR A 13 9.81 -4.70 4.71
C THR A 13 8.52 -5.27 4.13
N TYR A 14 7.99 -4.65 3.07
CA TYR A 14 6.73 -5.00 2.45
C TYR A 14 6.84 -6.28 1.62
N TRP A 15 7.91 -6.44 0.84
CA TRP A 15 8.17 -7.63 0.05
C TRP A 15 9.12 -8.61 0.76
N ARG A 16 9.00 -9.89 0.42
CA ARG A 16 9.96 -10.93 0.80
C ARG A 16 10.20 -11.88 -0.37
N HIS A 17 11.41 -12.42 -0.40
CA HIS A 17 11.85 -13.36 -1.43
C HIS A 17 12.38 -14.62 -0.73
N PRO A 18 11.52 -15.64 -0.50
CA PRO A 18 11.98 -16.90 0.04
C PRO A 18 13.00 -17.53 -0.91
N ASN A 19 14.11 -18.03 -0.36
CA ASN A 19 15.17 -18.67 -1.13
C ASN A 19 15.14 -20.21 -1.02
N LYS A 20 14.19 -20.77 -0.26
CA LYS A 20 14.03 -22.21 -0.02
C LYS A 20 12.55 -22.58 0.10
N GLY A 21 12.25 -23.86 -0.16
CA GLY A 21 10.90 -24.42 -0.06
C GLY A 21 10.01 -24.13 -1.27
N ALA A 22 8.71 -24.43 -1.14
CA ALA A 22 7.73 -24.35 -2.24
C ALA A 22 7.53 -22.94 -2.86
N PHE A 23 8.02 -21.91 -2.18
CA PHE A 23 7.95 -20.52 -2.63
C PHE A 23 9.31 -19.93 -2.98
N ALA A 24 10.35 -20.76 -3.10
CA ALA A 24 11.67 -20.33 -3.53
C ALA A 24 11.59 -19.57 -4.87
N GLY A 25 12.24 -18.41 -4.94
CA GLY A 25 12.29 -17.57 -6.15
C GLY A 25 11.03 -16.73 -6.42
N LYS A 26 10.01 -16.78 -5.56
CA LYS A 26 8.80 -15.96 -5.69
C LYS A 26 8.89 -14.67 -4.87
N SER A 27 8.43 -13.57 -5.44
CA SER A 27 8.17 -12.33 -4.71
C SER A 27 6.82 -12.44 -4.01
N LEU A 28 6.81 -12.33 -2.68
CA LEU A 28 5.60 -12.43 -1.87
C LEU A 28 5.46 -11.21 -0.98
N ILE A 29 4.22 -10.79 -0.73
CA ILE A 29 3.94 -9.81 0.31
C ILE A 29 4.34 -10.42 1.66
N SER A 30 5.07 -9.68 2.47
CA SER A 30 5.49 -10.08 3.81
C SER A 30 4.30 -10.08 4.77
N THR A 31 4.51 -10.58 6.00
CA THR A 31 3.48 -10.47 7.05
C THR A 31 3.21 -9.02 7.42
N ALA A 32 4.23 -8.17 7.44
CA ALA A 32 4.08 -6.73 7.69
C ALA A 32 3.32 -6.05 6.54
N GLY A 33 3.60 -6.42 5.29
CA GLY A 33 2.88 -5.91 4.12
C GLY A 33 1.40 -6.26 4.15
N ARG A 34 1.05 -7.52 4.45
CA ARG A 34 -0.36 -7.93 4.61
C ARG A 34 -1.04 -7.20 5.76
N LYS A 35 -0.38 -7.05 6.91
CA LYS A 35 -0.92 -6.29 8.06
C LYS A 35 -1.20 -4.84 7.67
N PHE A 36 -0.29 -4.22 6.93
CA PHE A 36 -0.47 -2.87 6.40
C PHE A 36 -1.66 -2.79 5.44
N GLN A 37 -1.76 -3.69 4.45
CA GLN A 37 -2.90 -3.72 3.53
C GLN A 37 -4.23 -3.84 4.25
N SER A 38 -4.35 -4.74 5.23
CA SER A 38 -5.58 -4.88 6.02
C SER A 38 -5.92 -3.60 6.81
N ALA A 39 -4.92 -2.96 7.42
CA ALA A 39 -5.12 -1.72 8.17
C ALA A 39 -5.51 -0.54 7.26
N ALA A 40 -4.87 -0.43 6.09
CA ALA A 40 -5.21 0.58 5.09
C ALA A 40 -6.63 0.37 4.55
N CYS A 41 -7.02 -0.88 4.21
CA CYS A 41 -8.39 -1.19 3.78
C CYS A 41 -9.43 -0.81 4.85
N ALA A 42 -9.17 -1.15 6.11
CA ALA A 42 -10.06 -0.78 7.21
C ALA A 42 -10.21 0.74 7.32
N ALA A 43 -9.10 1.48 7.29
CA ALA A 43 -9.12 2.95 7.33
C ALA A 43 -9.87 3.57 6.15
N ILE A 44 -9.74 3.00 4.94
CA ILE A 44 -10.44 3.46 3.74
C ILE A 44 -11.94 3.25 3.88
N VAL A 45 -12.38 2.06 4.24
CA VAL A 45 -13.80 1.73 4.41
C VAL A 45 -14.43 2.57 5.53
N GLU A 46 -13.69 2.76 6.63
CA GLU A 46 -14.15 3.60 7.75
C GLU A 46 -14.34 5.07 7.32
N GLN A 47 -13.39 5.63 6.57
CA GLN A 47 -13.47 7.03 6.11
C GLN A 47 -14.54 7.23 5.04
N LEU A 48 -14.69 6.29 4.11
CA LEU A 48 -15.67 6.40 3.03
C LEU A 48 -17.07 5.98 3.45
N ARG A 49 -17.22 5.27 4.58
CA ARG A 49 -18.47 4.66 5.07
C ARG A 49 -19.13 3.73 4.05
N ARG A 50 -18.33 3.19 3.12
CA ARG A 50 -18.74 2.25 2.07
C ARG A 50 -17.52 1.54 1.51
N LEU A 51 -17.76 0.43 0.84
CA LEU A 51 -16.72 -0.17 -0.01
C LEU A 51 -16.45 0.76 -1.22
N PRO A 52 -15.18 1.03 -1.54
CA PRO A 52 -14.81 1.71 -2.77
C PRO A 52 -15.41 1.03 -3.99
N LYS A 53 -15.78 1.84 -4.99
CA LYS A 53 -16.09 1.34 -6.34
C LYS A 53 -14.90 1.71 -7.22
N PRO A 54 -14.12 0.74 -7.71
CA PRO A 54 -12.96 1.03 -8.52
C PRO A 54 -13.38 1.70 -9.83
N THR A 55 -12.49 2.52 -10.36
CA THR A 55 -12.61 3.19 -11.66
C THR A 55 -11.33 2.96 -12.44
N SER A 56 -11.42 2.88 -13.76
CA SER A 56 -10.29 2.80 -14.71
C SER A 56 -9.81 4.17 -15.22
N ALA A 57 -10.42 5.27 -14.78
CA ALA A 57 -10.05 6.61 -15.22
C ALA A 57 -8.64 6.99 -14.73
N PRO A 58 -7.85 7.78 -15.49
CA PRO A 58 -6.56 8.30 -15.03
C PRO A 58 -6.69 9.03 -13.68
N ALA A 59 -5.75 8.78 -12.78
CA ALA A 59 -5.71 9.31 -11.44
C ALA A 59 -4.52 10.26 -11.28
N SER A 60 -4.71 11.35 -10.53
CA SER A 60 -3.61 12.15 -10.02
C SER A 60 -3.54 11.94 -8.50
N VAL A 61 -2.35 11.60 -8.00
CA VAL A 61 -2.14 11.26 -6.60
C VAL A 61 -1.14 12.20 -5.96
N GLU A 62 -1.57 12.85 -4.88
CA GLU A 62 -0.71 13.63 -4.00
C GLU A 62 -0.49 12.84 -2.70
N ILE A 63 0.77 12.61 -2.33
CA ILE A 63 1.15 11.87 -1.12
C ILE A 63 1.85 12.82 -0.17
N VAL A 64 1.28 12.97 1.03
CA VAL A 64 1.94 13.66 2.15
C VAL A 64 2.25 12.63 3.22
N LEU A 65 3.54 12.32 3.40
CA LEU A 65 3.99 11.40 4.44
C LEU A 65 4.27 12.16 5.74
N PHE A 66 3.75 11.63 6.84
CA PHE A 66 4.06 12.06 8.20
C PHE A 66 4.89 10.97 8.87
N PRO A 67 6.24 11.07 8.87
CA PRO A 67 7.10 10.03 9.43
C PRO A 67 6.81 9.79 10.93
N PRO A 68 6.85 8.54 11.40
CA PRO A 68 6.59 8.21 12.81
C PRO A 68 7.78 8.53 13.72
N ASP A 69 8.96 8.78 13.14
CA ASP A 69 10.19 9.07 13.86
C ASP A 69 11.13 9.92 12.98
N ASN A 70 12.26 10.37 13.56
CA ASN A 70 13.23 11.24 12.90
C ASN A 70 14.32 10.48 12.11
N ARG A 71 14.11 9.21 11.79
CA ARG A 71 15.10 8.47 10.99
C ARG A 71 15.06 8.97 9.55
N ILE A 72 16.24 9.06 8.94
CA ILE A 72 16.38 9.36 7.51
C ILE A 72 15.74 8.24 6.69
N ARG A 73 15.00 8.61 5.64
CA ARG A 73 14.21 7.72 4.81
C ARG A 73 14.24 8.16 3.36
N ASP A 74 14.27 7.18 2.47
CA ASP A 74 14.01 7.40 1.06
C ASP A 74 12.49 7.49 0.86
N LEU A 75 12.02 8.58 0.25
CA LEU A 75 10.59 8.89 0.12
C LEU A 75 9.85 7.87 -0.75
N ASP A 76 10.46 7.50 -1.86
CA ASP A 76 9.94 6.57 -2.88
C ASP A 76 9.74 5.13 -2.35
N ASN A 77 10.49 4.75 -1.31
CA ASN A 77 10.45 3.46 -0.64
C ASN A 77 9.06 3.08 -0.08
N TYR A 78 8.16 4.05 0.06
CA TYR A 78 6.83 3.88 0.64
C TYR A 78 5.71 3.82 -0.39
N ASN A 79 5.95 4.31 -1.60
CA ASN A 79 4.91 4.46 -2.62
C ASN A 79 4.33 3.10 -3.01
N LYS A 80 5.18 2.06 -3.15
CA LYS A 80 4.71 0.75 -3.60
C LYS A 80 3.72 0.12 -2.61
N ALA A 81 4.02 0.17 -1.32
CA ALA A 81 3.11 -0.36 -0.31
C ALA A 81 1.76 0.39 -0.32
N LEU A 82 1.79 1.72 -0.46
CA LEU A 82 0.58 2.55 -0.55
C LEU A 82 -0.27 2.20 -1.77
N PHE A 83 0.32 2.15 -2.96
CA PHE A 83 -0.40 1.86 -4.19
C PHE A 83 -0.99 0.47 -4.20
N ASP A 84 -0.22 -0.54 -3.78
CA ASP A 84 -0.74 -1.90 -3.65
C ASP A 84 -1.93 -1.98 -2.67
N ALA A 85 -1.90 -1.21 -1.59
CA ALA A 85 -3.00 -1.16 -0.64
C ALA A 85 -4.25 -0.46 -1.22
N LEU A 86 -4.08 0.60 -2.03
CA LEU A 86 -5.19 1.27 -2.71
C LEU A 86 -5.83 0.37 -3.78
N THR A 87 -5.02 -0.33 -4.56
CA THR A 87 -5.48 -1.36 -5.51
C THR A 87 -6.22 -2.48 -4.77
N HIS A 88 -5.63 -3.01 -3.70
CA HIS A 88 -6.27 -4.06 -2.90
C HIS A 88 -7.59 -3.62 -2.25
N ALA A 89 -7.70 -2.35 -1.85
CA ALA A 89 -8.91 -1.76 -1.30
C ALA A 89 -9.98 -1.44 -2.37
N GLY A 90 -9.65 -1.54 -3.66
CA GLY A 90 -10.56 -1.22 -4.76
C GLY A 90 -10.79 0.27 -4.97
N VAL A 91 -9.84 1.13 -4.58
CA VAL A 91 -9.92 2.58 -4.82
C VAL A 91 -9.89 2.90 -6.31
N TRP A 92 -9.03 2.20 -7.05
CA TRP A 92 -8.91 2.19 -8.50
C TRP A 92 -8.75 0.74 -8.96
N GLU A 93 -8.74 0.49 -10.27
CA GLU A 93 -8.52 -0.87 -10.79
C GLU A 93 -7.05 -1.28 -10.71
N ASP A 94 -6.13 -0.36 -11.04
CA ASP A 94 -4.70 -0.63 -11.08
C ASP A 94 -3.86 0.64 -10.82
N ASP A 95 -2.65 0.47 -10.30
CA ASP A 95 -1.74 1.60 -10.04
C ASP A 95 -1.12 2.20 -11.30
N SER A 96 -1.24 1.53 -12.47
CA SER A 96 -0.91 2.10 -13.79
C SER A 96 -1.76 3.30 -14.20
N GLN A 97 -2.84 3.59 -13.48
CA GLN A 97 -3.69 4.75 -13.72
C GLN A 97 -3.09 6.07 -13.23
N VAL A 98 -2.03 6.02 -12.41
CA VAL A 98 -1.38 7.18 -11.78
C VAL A 98 -0.26 7.74 -12.64
#